data_AF-A0A6B3GIU0-F1
#
_entry.id   AF-A0A6B3GIU0-F1
#
_cell.length_a   1.000
_cell.length_b   1.000
_cell.length_c   1.000
_cell.angle_alpha   90.00
_cell.angle_beta   90.00
_cell.angle_gamma   90.00
#
_symmetry.space_group_name_H-M   'P 1'
#
loop_
_entity.id
_entity.type
_entity.pdbx_description
1 polymer ?
#
loop_
_entity_poly.entity_id
_entity_poly.type
_entity_poly.pdbx_seq_one_letter_code
_entity_poly.pdbx_strand_id
1 'polypeptide(L)'
;MSRRGNKGRFTDEELPTAVEETIRTTPIRVTVDLAPGLHKALKRWCNGAALDLDLTDVALAQAARALVVELTEPDVANRLPGLEDRVRERLRSGNYTHTAPADVQ
;
A
#
# COMPACT_ATOMS: atom_id res chain seq x y z
N MET A 1 -40.05 52.60 34.63
CA MET A 1 -39.00 51.79 35.31
C MET A 1 -39.49 50.36 35.45
N SER A 2 -38.90 49.39 34.74
CA SER A 2 -39.00 47.96 35.06
C SER A 2 -37.83 47.23 34.42
N ARG A 3 -37.06 46.52 35.25
CA ARG A 3 -35.86 45.75 34.91
C ARG A 3 -36.22 44.28 34.68
N ARG A 4 -35.42 43.64 33.82
CA ARG A 4 -35.13 42.18 33.61
C ARG A 4 -35.45 41.83 32.16
N GLY A 5 -34.58 41.21 31.37
CA GLY A 5 -33.38 40.43 31.66
C GLY A 5 -33.38 39.25 30.67
N ASN A 6 -32.21 38.61 30.52
CA ASN A 6 -31.96 37.36 29.77
C ASN A 6 -31.66 37.56 28.26
N LYS A 7 -30.43 37.43 27.74
CA LYS A 7 -29.39 36.37 27.76
C LYS A 7 -29.71 35.22 26.81
N GLY A 8 -28.82 35.02 25.85
CA GLY A 8 -28.69 33.80 25.04
C GLY A 8 -29.20 33.94 23.60
N ARG A 9 -28.27 34.17 22.67
CA ARG A 9 -28.38 33.56 21.35
C ARG A 9 -27.00 33.01 20.96
N PHE A 10 -26.86 31.72 21.25
CA PHE A 10 -25.90 30.80 20.64
C PHE A 10 -26.20 30.64 19.14
N THR A 11 -25.17 30.21 18.39
CA THR A 11 -25.08 29.60 17.03
C THR A 11 -24.17 30.46 16.16
N ASP A 12 -23.12 29.96 15.51
CA ASP A 12 -22.63 28.60 15.22
C ASP A 12 -21.15 28.82 14.87
N GLU A 13 -20.18 28.17 15.51
CA GLU A 13 -19.51 27.01 14.91
C GLU A 13 -19.07 27.26 13.44
N GLU A 14 -18.12 28.17 13.23
CA GLU A 14 -17.29 28.16 12.01
C GLU A 14 -16.42 26.91 12.05
N LEU A 15 -17.00 25.78 11.67
CA LEU A 15 -16.27 24.57 11.32
C LEU A 15 -15.30 24.95 10.20
N PRO A 16 -14.00 24.65 10.31
CA PRO A 16 -13.10 24.80 9.19
C PRO A 16 -13.67 23.99 8.03
N THR A 17 -13.94 24.71 6.95
CA THR A 17 -14.45 24.24 5.67
C THR A 17 -13.82 22.89 5.35
N ALA A 18 -14.67 21.90 5.06
CA ALA A 18 -14.22 20.62 4.54
C ALA A 18 -13.16 20.90 3.48
N VAL A 19 -11.92 20.51 3.76
CA VAL A 19 -10.87 20.46 2.76
C VAL A 19 -11.42 19.50 1.71
N GLU A 20 -11.93 20.04 0.60
CA GLU A 20 -12.18 19.24 -0.59
C GLU A 20 -10.89 18.49 -0.85
N GLU A 21 -10.91 17.18 -0.63
CA GLU A 21 -9.82 16.30 -1.00
C GLU A 21 -9.61 16.50 -2.49
N THR A 22 -8.68 17.38 -2.82
CA THR A 22 -8.25 17.61 -4.19
C THR A 22 -7.67 16.29 -4.62
N ILE A 23 -8.47 15.52 -5.37
CA ILE A 23 -8.09 14.21 -5.88
C ILE A 23 -6.83 14.45 -6.70
N ARG A 24 -5.68 14.03 -6.15
CA ARG A 24 -4.39 14.18 -6.81
C ARG A 24 -4.40 13.23 -8.00
N THR A 25 -4.63 13.79 -9.18
CA THR A 25 -4.64 13.05 -10.45
C THR A 25 -3.22 12.77 -10.97
N THR A 26 -2.22 13.45 -10.41
CA THR A 26 -0.80 13.22 -10.76
C THR A 26 -0.30 11.91 -10.15
N PRO A 27 0.33 11.02 -10.95
CA PRO A 27 0.93 9.80 -10.42
C PRO A 27 1.99 10.09 -9.35
N ILE A 28 1.93 9.36 -8.23
CA ILE A 28 2.94 9.43 -7.17
C ILE A 28 4.08 8.46 -7.51
N ARG A 29 5.33 8.96 -7.53
CA ARG A 29 6.52 8.13 -7.71
C ARG A 29 6.98 7.60 -6.36
N VAL A 30 7.09 6.28 -6.27
CA VAL A 30 7.73 5.58 -5.15
C VAL A 30 9.02 4.97 -5.65
N THR A 31 10.13 5.26 -4.97
CA THR A 31 11.45 4.68 -5.25
C THR A 31 11.86 3.82 -4.07
N VAL A 32 12.32 2.61 -4.34
CA VAL A 32 12.77 1.65 -3.31
C VAL A 32 14.11 1.05 -3.72
N ASP A 33 15.02 0.95 -2.76
CA ASP A 33 16.28 0.26 -2.96
C ASP A 33 16.12 -1.23 -2.64
N LEU A 34 16.46 -2.08 -3.61
CA LEU A 34 16.41 -3.53 -3.44
C LEU A 34 17.82 -4.07 -3.28
N ALA A 35 18.01 -4.97 -2.31
CA ALA A 35 19.23 -5.76 -2.24
C ALA A 35 19.41 -6.56 -3.56
N PRO A 36 20.65 -6.74 -4.06
CA PRO A 36 20.88 -7.44 -5.34
C PRO A 36 20.25 -8.83 -5.40
N GLY A 37 20.28 -9.58 -4.30
CA GLY A 37 19.65 -10.90 -4.19
C GLY A 37 18.12 -10.84 -4.33
N LEU A 38 17.49 -9.84 -3.72
CA LEU A 38 16.04 -9.64 -3.81
C LEU A 38 15.63 -9.23 -5.23
N HIS A 39 16.39 -8.33 -5.87
CA HIS A 39 16.16 -7.96 -7.25
C HIS A 39 16.26 -9.17 -8.20
N LYS A 40 17.28 -10.03 -8.02
CA LYS A 40 17.44 -11.27 -8.81
C LYS A 40 16.27 -12.22 -8.60
N ALA A 41 15.82 -12.42 -7.36
CA ALA A 41 14.68 -13.27 -7.04
C ALA A 41 13.40 -12.75 -7.69
N LEU A 42 13.15 -11.44 -7.59
CA LEU A 42 11.98 -10.82 -8.21
C LEU A 42 11.99 -10.94 -9.73
N LYS A 43 13.14 -10.73 -10.38
CA LYS A 43 13.29 -10.93 -11.82
C LYS A 43 13.02 -12.38 -12.24
N ARG A 44 13.51 -13.35 -11.47
CA ARG A 44 13.23 -14.78 -11.71
C ARG A 44 11.74 -15.08 -11.60
N TRP A 45 11.06 -14.52 -10.61
CA TRP A 45 9.62 -14.67 -10.46
C TRP A 45 8.87 -14.07 -11.66
N CYS A 46 9.23 -12.87 -12.13
CA CYS A 46 8.59 -12.25 -13.29
C CYS A 46 8.73 -13.11 -14.56
N ASN A 47 9.91 -13.69 -14.79
CA ASN A 47 10.12 -14.60 -15.92
C ASN A 47 9.24 -15.85 -15.83
N GLY A 48 9.06 -16.42 -14.63
CA GLY A 48 8.15 -17.55 -14.41
C GLY A 48 6.70 -17.17 -14.66
N ALA A 49 6.27 -16.03 -14.09
CA ALA A 49 4.92 -15.50 -14.26
C ALA A 49 4.60 -15.20 -15.73
N ALA A 50 5.57 -14.72 -16.53
CA ALA A 50 5.37 -14.50 -17.96
C ALA A 50 4.99 -15.80 -18.69
N LEU A 51 5.64 -16.92 -18.35
CA LEU A 51 5.30 -18.23 -18.90
C LEU A 51 3.92 -18.69 -18.45
N ASP A 52 3.60 -18.55 -17.17
CA ASP A 52 2.33 -19.00 -16.60
C ASP A 52 1.13 -18.20 -17.13
N LEU A 53 1.34 -16.92 -17.43
CA LEU A 53 0.32 -16.00 -17.95
C LEU A 53 0.25 -15.94 -19.48
N ASP A 54 1.09 -16.72 -20.18
CA ASP A 54 1.23 -16.70 -21.65
C ASP A 54 1.53 -15.28 -22.20
N LEU A 55 2.40 -14.55 -21.50
CA LEU A 55 2.84 -13.21 -21.87
C LEU A 55 4.29 -13.25 -22.37
N THR A 56 4.61 -12.34 -23.31
CA THR A 56 5.99 -12.24 -23.83
C THR A 56 7.01 -11.85 -22.76
N ASP A 57 6.63 -10.95 -21.85
CA ASP A 57 7.45 -10.52 -20.71
C ASP A 57 6.54 -9.91 -19.63
N VAL A 58 7.01 -9.94 -18.38
CA VAL A 58 6.39 -9.26 -17.24
C VAL A 58 7.39 -8.25 -16.70
N ALA A 59 7.23 -6.99 -17.10
CA ALA A 59 8.14 -5.93 -16.66
C ALA A 59 8.05 -5.74 -15.14
N LEU A 60 9.20 -5.62 -14.47
CA LEU A 60 9.30 -5.44 -13.01
C LEU A 60 8.39 -4.33 -12.46
N ALA A 61 8.35 -3.18 -13.15
CA ALA A 61 7.52 -2.06 -12.74
C ALA A 61 6.02 -2.36 -12.89
N GLN A 62 5.62 -3.16 -13.89
CA GLN A 62 4.24 -3.58 -14.05
C GLN A 62 3.85 -4.60 -12.98
N ALA A 63 4.71 -5.60 -12.72
CA ALA A 63 4.52 -6.54 -11.63
C ALA A 63 4.37 -5.83 -10.28
N ALA A 64 5.26 -4.88 -9.97
CA ALA A 64 5.19 -4.12 -8.73
C ALA A 64 3.87 -3.33 -8.60
N ARG A 65 3.41 -2.67 -9.68
CA ARG A 65 2.13 -1.96 -9.67
C ARG A 65 0.95 -2.91 -9.49
N ALA A 66 0.94 -4.05 -10.19
CA ALA A 66 -0.11 -5.06 -10.05
C ALA A 66 -0.17 -5.60 -8.62
N LEU A 67 0.98 -5.91 -8.01
CA LEU A 67 1.06 -6.32 -6.62
C LEU A 67 0.53 -5.25 -5.66
N VAL A 68 0.81 -3.96 -5.92
CA VAL A 68 0.24 -2.87 -5.11
C VAL A 68 -1.29 -2.83 -5.23
N VAL A 69 -1.84 -3.01 -6.43
CA VAL A 69 -3.30 -3.10 -6.61
C VAL A 69 -3.88 -4.23 -5.78
N GLU A 70 -3.31 -5.44 -5.88
CA GLU A 70 -3.72 -6.60 -5.09
C GLU A 70 -3.69 -6.35 -3.58
N LEU A 71 -2.73 -5.56 -3.09
CA LEU A 71 -2.63 -5.17 -1.69
C LEU A 71 -3.68 -4.14 -1.25
N THR A 72 -4.23 -3.38 -2.20
CA THR A 72 -5.22 -2.32 -1.93
C THR A 72 -6.66 -2.73 -2.21
N GLU A 73 -6.87 -3.91 -2.80
CA GLU A 73 -8.22 -4.45 -3.00
C GLU A 73 -8.93 -4.62 -1.66
N PRO A 74 -10.25 -4.33 -1.58
CA PRO A 74 -11.04 -4.72 -0.43
C PRO A 74 -10.92 -6.23 -0.24
N ASP A 75 -10.91 -6.68 1.00
CA ASP A 75 -10.82 -8.10 1.35
C ASP A 75 -9.44 -8.78 1.17
N VAL A 76 -8.36 -7.99 1.09
CA VAL A 76 -6.98 -8.51 1.05
C VAL A 76 -6.68 -9.51 2.17
N ALA A 77 -7.27 -9.34 3.36
CA ALA A 77 -7.06 -10.24 4.50
C ALA A 77 -7.55 -11.67 4.25
N ASN A 78 -8.68 -11.83 3.53
CA ASN A 78 -9.21 -13.15 3.18
C ASN A 78 -8.52 -13.73 1.95
N ARG A 79 -8.15 -12.89 0.97
CA ARG A 79 -7.45 -13.33 -0.25
C ARG A 79 -6.00 -13.75 0.02
N LEU A 80 -5.33 -13.05 0.93
CA LEU A 80 -3.93 -13.25 1.30
C LEU A 80 -3.79 -13.45 2.82
N PRO A 81 -4.25 -14.60 3.36
CA PRO A 81 -4.25 -14.83 4.80
C PRO A 81 -2.82 -14.77 5.38
N GLY A 82 -2.71 -14.12 6.55
CA GLY A 82 -1.45 -13.94 7.28
C GLY A 82 -0.45 -12.98 6.61
N LEU A 83 -0.86 -12.25 5.57
CA LEU A 83 0.01 -11.26 4.92
C LEU A 83 0.46 -10.18 5.90
N GLU A 84 -0.45 -9.64 6.70
CA GLU A 84 -0.13 -8.58 7.67
C GLU A 84 0.93 -9.02 8.68
N ASP A 85 0.83 -10.24 9.21
CA ASP A 85 1.82 -10.79 10.14
C ASP A 85 3.19 -10.96 9.45
N ARG A 86 3.19 -11.46 8.22
CA ARG A 86 4.41 -11.61 7.40
C ARG A 86 5.06 -10.26 7.05
N VAL A 87 4.28 -9.21 6.86
CA VAL A 87 4.78 -7.84 6.63
C VAL A 87 5.31 -7.27 7.94
N ARG A 88 4.56 -7.40 9.03
CA ARG A 88 4.97 -6.95 10.37
C ARG A 88 6.31 -7.55 10.77
N GLU A 89 6.51 -8.85 10.52
CA GLU A 89 7.76 -9.53 10.84
C GLU A 89 8.94 -9.03 9.98
N ARG A 90 8.73 -8.77 8.68
CA ARG A 90 9.77 -8.19 7.81
C ARG A 90 10.16 -6.77 8.23
N LEU A 91 9.18 -5.95 8.60
CA LEU A 91 9.42 -4.59 9.10
C LEU A 91 10.22 -4.61 10.41
N ARG A 92 9.91 -5.53 11.33
CA ARG A 92 10.63 -5.69 12.61
C ARG A 92 12.05 -6.19 12.43
N SER A 93 12.24 -7.20 11.59
CA SER A 93 13.55 -7.79 11.35
C SER A 93 14.47 -6.88 10.53
N GLY A 94 13.92 -5.90 9.80
CA GLY A 94 14.67 -5.09 8.83
C GLY A 94 15.31 -5.94 7.73
N ASN A 95 14.96 -7.22 7.66
CA ASN A 95 15.65 -8.20 6.84
C ASN A 95 14.93 -8.32 5.50
N TYR A 96 15.28 -7.41 4.60
CA TYR A 96 14.89 -7.46 3.18
C TYR A 96 15.91 -8.23 2.34
N THR A 97 16.94 -8.81 2.97
CA THR A 97 17.86 -9.71 2.28
C THR A 97 17.18 -11.06 2.11
N HIS A 98 17.33 -11.62 0.91
CA HIS A 98 16.67 -12.84 0.49
C HIS A 98 17.02 -14.00 1.44
N THR A 99 16.10 -14.38 2.33
CA THR A 99 15.96 -15.79 2.71
C THR A 99 15.30 -16.47 1.52
N ALA A 100 16.12 -17.01 0.62
CA ALA A 100 15.64 -18.07 -0.25
C ALA A 100 15.04 -19.16 0.65
N PRO A 101 13.89 -19.78 0.35
CA PRO A 101 13.74 -21.16 0.78
C PRO A 101 14.95 -21.89 0.19
N ALA A 102 15.80 -22.43 1.07
CA ALA A 102 16.84 -23.36 0.67
C ALA A 102 16.19 -24.39 -0.25
N ASP A 103 16.87 -24.67 -1.36
CA ASP A 103 16.53 -25.71 -2.33
C ASP A 103 15.70 -26.83 -1.68
N VAL A 104 14.43 -26.93 -2.07
CA VAL A 104 13.71 -28.21 -1.97
C VAL A 104 14.34 -29.06 -3.07
N GLN A 105 15.32 -29.86 -2.65
CA GLN A 105 15.93 -30.93 -3.45
C GLN A 105 14.91 -32.03 -3.77
#